data_AF-A0A2M6K9Z1-F1
#
_entry.id   AF-A0A2M6K9Z1-F1
#
_cell.length_a   1.000
_cell.length_b   1.000
_cell.length_c   1.000
_cell.angle_alpha   90.00
_cell.angle_beta   90.00
_cell.angle_gamma   90.00
#
_symmetry.space_group_name_H-M   'P 1'
#
loop_
_entity.id
_entity.type
_entity.pdbx_description
1 polymer ?
#
loop_
_entity_poly.entity_id
_entity_poly.type
_entity_poly.pdbx_seq_one_letter_code
_entity_poly.pdbx_strand_id
1 'polypeptide(L)'
;MLKKLSRVISISVISAMMATMAGFWIFEMDWPFLPFPILAGLSMSLIQKETVSYKFLDKLIIGCLLFGFLAQFLIFSRMYIWSYLFYGGDFPFWPTYNPGEYLTFSLIFSFVSFLGGLAGIVLKGFYLINKK
;
A
#
# COMPACT_ATOMS: atom_id res chain seq x y z
N MET A 1 13.47 -15.39 -11.47
CA MET A 1 12.39 -15.13 -10.48
C MET A 1 12.68 -13.85 -9.67
N LEU A 2 13.88 -13.71 -9.08
CA LEU A 2 14.29 -12.55 -8.26
C LEU A 2 14.07 -11.16 -8.91
N LYS A 3 14.51 -10.94 -10.15
CA LYS A 3 14.39 -9.61 -10.81
C LYS A 3 12.94 -9.12 -10.97
N LYS A 4 11.97 -10.04 -11.07
CA LYS A 4 10.55 -9.70 -11.24
C LYS A 4 9.87 -9.41 -9.90
N LEU A 5 10.16 -10.23 -8.88
CA LEU A 5 9.70 -10.00 -7.51
C LEU A 5 10.25 -8.67 -6.97
N SER A 6 11.53 -8.38 -7.23
CA SER A 6 12.18 -7.12 -6.86
C SER A 6 11.44 -5.89 -7.39
N ARG A 7 10.92 -5.92 -8.62
CA ARG A 7 10.14 -4.77 -9.15
C ARG A 7 8.84 -4.54 -8.41
N VAL A 8 8.11 -5.61 -8.08
CA VAL A 8 6.84 -5.49 -7.33
C VAL A 8 7.12 -4.93 -5.95
N ILE A 9 8.17 -5.43 -5.29
CA ILE A 9 8.64 -4.92 -4.00
C ILE A 9 9.01 -3.43 -4.10
N SER A 10 9.76 -3.02 -5.11
CA SER A 10 10.12 -1.61 -5.29
C SER A 10 8.89 -0.73 -5.48
N ILE A 11 7.91 -1.15 -6.28
CA ILE A 11 6.68 -0.40 -6.49
C ILE A 11 5.85 -0.33 -5.20
N SER A 12 5.73 -1.44 -4.46
CA SER A 12 5.03 -1.43 -3.17
C SER A 12 5.66 -0.45 -2.19
N VAL A 13 7.01 -0.38 -2.14
CA VAL A 13 7.72 0.56 -1.27
C VAL A 13 7.51 2.00 -1.72
N ILE A 14 7.72 2.29 -3.02
CA ILE A 14 7.58 3.65 -3.57
C ILE A 14 6.14 4.14 -3.41
N SER A 15 5.15 3.30 -3.72
CA SER A 15 3.73 3.66 -3.61
C SER A 15 3.31 3.88 -2.15
N ALA A 16 3.84 3.11 -1.20
CA ALA A 16 3.59 3.35 0.22
C ALA A 16 4.20 4.69 0.69
N MET A 17 5.42 5.02 0.27
CA MET A 17 6.03 6.32 0.58
C MET A 17 5.23 7.48 -0.03
N MET A 18 4.84 7.38 -1.31
CA MET A 18 4.03 8.41 -1.97
C MET A 18 2.65 8.55 -1.34
N ALA A 19 1.96 7.44 -1.05
CA ALA A 19 0.63 7.43 -0.44
C ALA A 19 0.64 8.08 0.93
N THR A 20 1.66 7.79 1.74
CA THR A 20 1.80 8.39 3.07
C THR A 20 2.12 9.88 2.98
N MET A 21 3.06 10.30 2.12
CA MET A 21 3.37 11.73 1.94
C MET A 21 2.17 12.53 1.39
N ALA A 22 1.50 12.02 0.36
CA ALA A 22 0.34 12.67 -0.24
C ALA A 22 -0.87 12.69 0.70
N GLY A 23 -1.13 11.59 1.41
CA GLY A 23 -2.24 11.49 2.37
C GLY A 23 -2.17 12.57 3.45
N PHE A 24 -0.97 12.89 3.94
CA PHE A 24 -0.77 13.95 4.94
C PHE A 24 -1.05 15.35 4.39
N TRP A 25 -0.54 15.65 3.20
CA TRP A 25 -0.73 16.96 2.57
C TRP A 25 -2.19 17.26 2.22
N ILE A 26 -2.97 16.23 1.91
CA ILE A 26 -4.32 16.40 1.36
C ILE A 26 -5.40 16.34 2.46
N PHE A 27 -5.21 15.56 3.53
CA PHE A 27 -6.32 15.22 4.45
C PHE A 27 -6.18 15.70 5.89
N GLU A 28 -5.13 16.47 6.24
CA GLU A 28 -4.88 17.11 7.55
C GLU A 28 -4.93 16.22 8.83
N MET A 29 -5.34 14.95 8.75
CA MET A 29 -5.48 14.03 9.91
C MET A 29 -5.36 12.54 9.52
N ASP A 30 -4.52 12.21 8.53
CA ASP A 30 -4.08 10.83 8.26
C ASP A 30 -5.18 9.78 8.10
N TRP A 31 -6.41 10.19 7.73
CA TRP A 31 -7.47 9.22 7.46
C TRP A 31 -7.04 8.39 6.25
N PRO A 32 -7.03 7.05 6.33
CA PRO A 32 -6.64 6.17 5.24
C PRO A 32 -7.48 6.42 3.98
N PHE A 33 -6.97 7.27 3.09
CA PHE A 33 -7.64 7.58 1.84
C PHE A 33 -7.54 6.37 0.91
N LEU A 34 -8.63 5.59 0.86
CA LEU A 34 -8.79 4.36 0.08
C LEU A 34 -8.28 4.42 -1.37
N PRO A 35 -8.35 5.55 -2.09
CA PRO A 35 -7.81 5.64 -3.45
C PRO A 35 -6.31 5.33 -3.57
N PHE A 36 -5.47 5.68 -2.59
CA PHE A 36 -4.02 5.44 -2.72
C PHE A 36 -3.65 3.96 -2.65
N PRO A 37 -4.16 3.15 -1.70
CA PRO A 37 -4.01 1.70 -1.73
C PRO A 37 -4.50 1.08 -3.04
N ILE A 38 -5.67 1.51 -3.56
CA ILE A 38 -6.21 1.00 -4.84
C ILE A 38 -5.24 1.29 -5.99
N LEU A 39 -4.74 2.52 -6.10
CA LEU A 39 -3.78 2.90 -7.14
C LEU A 39 -2.46 2.14 -7.01
N ALA A 40 -1.98 1.93 -5.78
CA ALA A 40 -0.79 1.13 -5.52
C ALA A 40 -0.97 -0.29 -6.06
N GLY A 41 -2.09 -0.94 -5.73
CA GLY A 41 -2.44 -2.24 -6.27
C GLY A 41 -2.49 -2.29 -7.80
N LEU A 42 -3.19 -1.33 -8.39
CA LEU A 42 -3.35 -1.21 -9.84
C LEU A 42 -2.00 -1.04 -10.54
N SER A 43 -1.10 -0.21 -9.99
CA SER A 43 0.25 -0.01 -10.54
C SER A 43 1.13 -1.28 -10.45
N MET A 44 1.07 -2.01 -9.33
CA MET A 44 1.75 -3.30 -9.18
C MET A 44 1.26 -4.31 -10.21
N SER A 45 -0.02 -4.24 -10.56
CA SER A 45 -0.63 -5.08 -11.58
C SER A 45 -0.18 -4.72 -13.00
N LEU A 46 -0.21 -3.44 -13.34
CA LEU A 46 0.13 -2.98 -14.68
C LEU A 46 1.61 -3.16 -15.05
N ILE A 47 2.55 -3.04 -14.11
CA ILE A 47 4.00 -3.14 -14.42
C ILE A 47 4.45 -4.58 -14.71
N GLN A 48 3.72 -5.60 -14.24
CA GLN A 48 4.15 -6.99 -14.43
C GLN A 48 3.98 -7.45 -15.89
N LYS A 49 5.04 -7.92 -16.54
CA LYS A 49 4.99 -8.38 -17.95
C LYS A 49 4.37 -9.78 -18.14
N GLU A 50 3.71 -10.33 -17.13
CA GLU A 50 3.20 -11.69 -17.19
C GLU A 50 1.81 -11.72 -17.85
N THR A 51 1.62 -12.65 -18.77
CA THR A 51 0.37 -12.82 -19.54
C THR A 51 -0.60 -13.78 -18.87
N VAL A 52 -0.14 -14.52 -17.86
CA VAL A 52 -0.91 -15.59 -17.21
C VAL A 52 -1.17 -15.22 -15.76
N SER A 53 -2.46 -15.09 -15.40
CA SER A 53 -2.93 -14.50 -14.14
C SER A 53 -2.45 -15.22 -12.88
N TYR A 54 -2.34 -16.56 -12.89
CA TYR A 54 -1.94 -17.31 -11.69
C TYR A 54 -0.48 -17.11 -11.30
N LYS A 55 0.43 -16.88 -12.27
CA LYS A 55 1.85 -16.61 -11.97
C LYS A 55 2.07 -15.21 -11.39
N PHE A 56 1.12 -14.33 -11.66
CA PHE A 56 1.09 -12.95 -11.23
C PHE A 56 0.50 -12.81 -9.81
N LEU A 57 -0.50 -13.63 -9.47
CA LEU A 57 -1.29 -13.51 -8.24
C LEU A 57 -0.42 -13.56 -6.98
N ASP A 58 0.48 -14.54 -6.89
CA ASP A 58 1.36 -14.70 -5.73
C ASP A 58 2.24 -13.47 -5.49
N LYS A 59 2.76 -12.87 -6.57
CA LYS A 59 3.59 -11.66 -6.49
C LYS A 59 2.78 -10.45 -6.06
N LEU A 60 1.53 -10.35 -6.53
CA LEU A 60 0.62 -9.28 -6.12
C LEU A 60 0.30 -9.40 -4.63
N ILE A 61 -0.02 -10.61 -4.14
CA ILE A 61 -0.32 -10.84 -2.71
C ILE A 61 0.87 -10.38 -1.86
N ILE A 62 2.09 -10.79 -2.20
CA ILE A 62 3.30 -10.39 -1.48
C ILE A 62 3.48 -8.86 -1.52
N GLY A 63 3.30 -8.24 -2.69
CA GLY A 63 3.43 -6.78 -2.86
C GLY A 63 2.39 -5.99 -2.05
N CYS A 64 1.15 -6.44 -2.03
CA CYS A 64 0.06 -5.80 -1.28
C CYS A 64 0.23 -5.96 0.24
N LEU A 65 0.71 -7.11 0.70
CA LEU A 65 1.10 -7.30 2.11
C LEU A 65 2.23 -6.34 2.49
N LEU A 66 3.32 -6.31 1.71
CA LEU A 66 4.42 -5.38 1.95
C LEU A 66 3.96 -3.92 1.95
N PHE A 67 3.13 -3.53 0.98
CA PHE A 67 2.56 -2.18 0.93
C PHE A 67 1.76 -1.85 2.20
N GLY A 68 0.84 -2.72 2.62
CA GLY A 68 -0.04 -2.43 3.77
C GLY A 68 0.74 -2.31 5.08
N PHE A 69 1.68 -3.22 5.33
CA PHE A 69 2.54 -3.16 6.52
C PHE A 69 3.50 -1.98 6.49
N LEU A 70 4.10 -1.67 5.34
CA LEU A 70 5.04 -0.55 5.22
C LEU A 70 4.33 0.80 5.30
N ALA A 71 3.16 0.95 4.67
CA ALA A 71 2.33 2.15 4.78
C ALA A 71 1.93 2.39 6.24
N GLN A 72 1.53 1.34 6.94
CA GLN A 72 1.21 1.43 8.37
C GLN A 72 2.42 1.85 9.21
N PHE A 73 3.58 1.24 8.98
CA PHE A 73 4.82 1.59 9.67
C PHE A 73 5.21 3.06 9.44
N LEU A 74 5.06 3.56 8.21
CA LEU A 74 5.37 4.94 7.84
C LEU A 74 4.39 5.94 8.47
N ILE A 75 3.08 5.63 8.47
CA ILE A 75 2.07 6.46 9.15
C ILE A 75 2.38 6.53 10.65
N PHE A 76 2.60 5.36 11.27
CA PHE A 76 2.93 5.29 12.70
C PHE A 76 4.20 6.07 13.04
N SER A 77 5.29 5.84 12.29
CA SER A 77 6.56 6.52 12.49
C SER A 77 6.43 8.04 12.35
N ARG A 78 5.64 8.51 11.37
CA ARG A 78 5.37 9.94 11.20
C ARG A 78 4.57 10.50 12.37
N MET A 79 3.45 9.88 12.74
CA MET A 79 2.64 10.32 13.88
C MET A 79 3.48 10.38 15.15
N TYR A 80 4.35 9.39 15.36
CA TYR A 80 5.32 9.36 16.45
C TYR A 80 6.27 10.56 16.43
N ILE A 81 6.95 10.82 15.32
CA ILE A 81 7.89 11.94 15.17
C ILE A 81 7.20 13.30 15.37
N TRP A 82 6.02 13.49 14.76
CA TRP A 82 5.24 14.73 14.91
C TRP A 82 4.81 14.95 16.36
N SER A 83 4.35 13.89 17.02
CA SER A 83 3.94 14.00 18.41
C SER A 83 5.08 14.44 19.33
N TYR A 84 6.28 13.89 19.10
CA TYR A 84 7.49 14.25 19.85
C TYR A 84 7.92 15.70 19.58
N LEU A 85 7.87 16.15 18.32
CA LEU A 85 8.28 17.50 17.92
C LEU A 85 7.35 18.60 18.44
N PHE A 86 6.04 18.36 18.49
CA PHE A 86 5.05 19.41 18.79
C PHE A 86 4.54 19.39 20.24
N TYR A 87 4.57 18.25 20.92
CA TYR A 87 3.97 18.11 22.26
C TYR A 87 5.00 17.91 23.39
N GLY A 88 6.30 17.83 23.08
CA GLY A 88 7.37 18.07 24.05
C GLY A 88 7.46 17.14 25.28
N GLY A 89 6.99 15.89 25.20
CA GLY A 89 7.07 14.94 26.32
C GLY A 89 6.54 13.54 25.98
N ASP A 90 6.99 12.55 26.75
CA ASP A 90 6.84 11.09 26.57
C ASP A 90 5.57 10.62 25.86
N PHE A 91 5.77 9.86 24.77
CA PHE A 91 4.79 8.98 24.10
C PHE A 91 3.31 9.32 24.37
N PRO A 92 2.69 10.26 23.62
CA PRO A 92 1.26 10.58 23.76
C PRO A 92 0.32 9.44 23.33
N PHE A 93 0.87 8.30 22.93
CA PHE A 93 0.16 7.11 22.44
C PHE A 93 -0.30 6.17 23.54
N TRP A 94 0.14 6.33 24.79
CA TRP A 94 -0.09 5.29 25.80
C TRP A 94 -1.57 5.04 26.18
N PRO A 95 -2.52 6.00 26.02
CA PRO A 95 -3.94 5.69 26.20
C PRO A 95 -4.66 5.18 24.93
N THR A 96 -4.13 5.44 23.73
CA THR A 96 -4.83 5.26 22.44
C THR A 96 -4.14 4.27 21.49
N TYR A 97 -2.95 3.78 21.82
CA TYR A 97 -2.25 2.78 21.03
C TYR A 97 -2.85 1.40 21.29
N ASN A 98 -3.84 1.04 20.47
CA ASN A 98 -4.35 -0.31 20.40
C ASN A 98 -3.64 -1.06 19.26
N PRO A 99 -2.60 -1.87 19.53
CA PRO A 99 -1.86 -2.59 18.49
C PRO A 99 -2.75 -3.46 17.59
N GLY A 100 -3.91 -3.92 18.09
CA GLY A 100 -4.90 -4.64 17.29
C GLY A 100 -5.54 -3.78 16.19
N GLU A 101 -5.83 -2.51 16.46
CA GLU A 101 -6.38 -1.58 15.46
C GLU A 101 -5.36 -1.26 14.38
N TYR A 102 -4.09 -1.04 14.74
CA TYR A 102 -3.02 -0.78 13.78
C TYR A 102 -2.72 -1.99 12.89
N LEU A 103 -2.79 -3.22 13.42
CA LEU A 103 -2.71 -4.44 12.61
C LEU A 103 -3.94 -4.60 11.70
N THR A 104 -5.11 -4.18 12.15
CA THR A 104 -6.32 -4.20 11.32
C THR A 104 -6.17 -3.22 10.15
N PHE A 105 -5.60 -2.03 10.36
CA PHE A 105 -5.33 -1.08 9.29
C PHE A 105 -4.32 -1.59 8.25
N SER A 106 -3.25 -2.28 8.66
CA SER A 106 -2.31 -2.85 7.70
C SER A 106 -2.98 -3.90 6.81
N LEU A 107 -3.83 -4.75 7.40
CA LEU A 107 -4.62 -5.75 6.66
C LEU A 107 -5.64 -5.08 5.72
N ILE A 108 -6.33 -4.04 6.16
CA ILE A 108 -7.26 -3.27 5.31
C ILE A 108 -6.50 -2.68 4.12
N PHE A 109 -5.36 -2.05 4.34
CA PHE A 109 -4.54 -1.49 3.25
C PHE A 109 -4.05 -2.56 2.28
N SER A 110 -3.61 -3.70 2.79
CA SER A 110 -3.23 -4.84 1.95
C SER A 110 -4.41 -5.36 1.14
N PHE A 111 -5.58 -5.49 1.75
CA PHE A 111 -6.79 -5.96 1.06
C PHE A 111 -7.26 -4.99 -0.01
N VAL A 112 -7.34 -3.70 0.30
CA VAL A 112 -7.76 -2.66 -0.66
C VAL A 112 -6.75 -2.54 -1.80
N SER A 113 -5.46 -2.65 -1.50
CA SER A 113 -4.41 -2.73 -2.53
C SER A 113 -4.57 -3.98 -3.39
N PHE A 114 -4.89 -5.12 -2.80
CA PHE A 114 -5.15 -6.34 -3.57
C PHE A 114 -6.34 -6.19 -4.52
N LEU A 115 -7.44 -5.56 -4.08
CA LEU A 115 -8.59 -5.24 -4.93
C LEU A 115 -8.20 -4.34 -6.11
N GLY A 116 -7.41 -3.30 -5.86
CA GLY A 116 -6.86 -2.46 -6.94
C GLY A 116 -5.98 -3.24 -7.92
N GLY A 117 -5.21 -4.19 -7.40
CA GLY A 117 -4.41 -5.11 -8.22
C GLY A 117 -5.25 -6.01 -9.12
N LEU A 118 -6.33 -6.60 -8.58
CA LEU A 118 -7.30 -7.38 -9.36
C LEU A 118 -7.93 -6.54 -10.47
N ALA A 119 -8.35 -5.31 -10.18
CA ALA A 119 -8.86 -4.38 -11.19
C ALA A 119 -7.83 -4.14 -12.30
N GLY A 120 -6.54 -3.99 -11.94
CA GLY A 120 -5.45 -3.89 -12.91
C GLY A 120 -5.29 -5.15 -13.79
N ILE A 121 -5.51 -6.35 -13.25
CA ILE A 121 -5.46 -7.60 -14.04
C ILE A 121 -6.60 -7.61 -15.06
N VAL A 122 -7.81 -7.28 -14.62
CA VAL A 122 -9.00 -7.21 -15.47
C VAL A 122 -8.77 -6.22 -16.62
N LEU A 123 -8.30 -5.01 -16.31
CA LEU A 123 -7.96 -3.99 -17.31
C LEU A 123 -6.92 -4.49 -18.32
N LYS A 124 -5.90 -5.22 -17.85
CA LYS A 124 -4.91 -5.85 -18.72
C LYS A 124 -5.51 -6.90 -19.65
N GLY A 125 -6.42 -7.72 -19.12
CA GLY A 125 -7.17 -8.70 -19.90
C GLY A 125 -7.94 -8.04 -21.03
N PHE A 126 -8.72 -7.00 -20.72
CA PHE A 126 -9.45 -6.22 -21.73
C PHE A 126 -8.52 -5.59 -22.78
N TYR A 127 -7.40 -5.00 -22.37
CA TYR A 127 -6.43 -4.42 -23.30
C TYR A 127 -5.84 -5.46 -24.25
N LEU A 128 -5.51 -6.66 -23.76
CA LEU A 128 -4.97 -7.75 -24.58
C LEU A 128 -5.99 -8.33 -25.56
N ILE A 129 -7.28 -8.33 -25.18
CA ILE A 129 -8.37 -8.78 -26.04
C ILE A 129 -8.63 -7.75 -27.15
N ASN A 130 -8.72 -6.46 -26.82
CA ASN A 130 -9.02 -5.38 -27.78
C ASN A 130 -7.86 -5.01 -28.72
N LYS A 131 -6.63 -5.44 -28.40
CA LYS A 131 -5.44 -5.21 -29.25
C LYS A 131 -5.22 -6.33 -30.28
N LYS A 132 -5.92 -7.46 -30.14
CA LYS A 132 -6.00 -8.49 -31.19
C LYS A 132 -7.08 -8.13 -32.19
#